data_AF-A0A1G1GI02-F1
#
_entry.id   AF-A0A1G1GI02-F1
#
_cell.length_a   1.000
_cell.length_b   1.000
_cell.length_c   1.000
_cell.angle_alpha   90.00
_cell.angle_beta   90.00
_cell.angle_gamma   90.00
#
_symmetry.space_group_name_H-M   'P 1'
#
loop_
_entity.id
_entity.type
_entity.pdbx_description
1 polymer ?
#
loop_
_entity_poly.entity_id
_entity_poly.type
_entity_poly.pdbx_seq_one_letter_code
_entity_poly.pdbx_strand_id
1 'polypeptide(L)'
;MRYRIEIIIGKEHLRRGIAFLISEKNEDKRITAKVAFDGLDDTCDRSFRTRFDTWQSGQPNKPARYHGWDKSEYNGRYTNCFVFKYKSHRFYGFLCNPKEKYPRYQICMLVRHANKKEWETDETDLKQVEELRTNLTIQRMIKEFFKEK
;
A
#
# COMPACT_ATOMS: atom_id res chain seq x y z
N MET A 1 -4.19 3.07 -20.22
CA MET A 1 -3.88 2.91 -18.79
C MET A 1 -2.51 3.44 -18.49
N ARG A 2 -2.46 4.68 -17.99
CA ARG A 2 -1.24 5.30 -17.47
C ARG A 2 -1.30 5.34 -15.95
N TYR A 3 -0.16 5.09 -15.33
CA TYR A 3 -0.01 5.07 -13.88
C TYR A 3 1.16 5.97 -13.49
N ARG A 4 1.05 6.58 -12.31
CA ARG A 4 2.16 7.30 -11.66
C ARG A 4 2.33 6.84 -10.22
N ILE A 5 3.53 7.05 -9.68
CA ILE A 5 3.86 6.79 -8.27
C ILE A 5 4.03 8.11 -7.55
N GLU A 6 3.44 8.21 -6.36
CA GLU A 6 3.65 9.34 -5.46
C GLU A 6 4.10 8.82 -4.09
N ILE A 7 5.34 9.13 -3.71
CA ILE A 7 5.87 8.76 -2.38
C ILE A 7 5.14 9.59 -1.33
N ILE A 8 4.69 8.95 -0.25
CA ILE A 8 4.11 9.67 0.88
C ILE A 8 5.24 10.42 1.59
N ILE A 9 5.11 11.75 1.63
CA ILE A 9 6.12 12.63 2.24
C ILE A 9 6.32 12.26 3.71
N GLY A 10 7.57 11.91 4.04
CA GLY A 10 8.11 11.51 5.33
C GLY A 10 9.63 11.36 5.20
N LYS A 11 10.39 11.19 6.30
CA LYS A 11 11.84 10.97 6.22
C LYS A 11 12.12 9.75 5.32
N GLU A 12 12.95 9.93 4.30
CA GLU A 12 13.40 8.81 3.48
C GLU A 12 14.09 7.78 4.38
N HIS A 13 13.50 6.59 4.45
CA HIS A 13 14.00 5.53 5.32
C HIS A 13 14.77 4.51 4.49
N LEU A 14 15.98 4.16 4.96
CA LEU A 14 16.94 3.32 4.23
C LEU A 14 16.40 1.93 3.87
N ARG A 15 15.36 1.46 4.55
CA ARG A 15 14.82 0.10 4.39
C ARG A 15 13.36 0.01 3.96
N ARG A 16 12.56 1.06 4.16
CA ARG A 16 11.11 0.98 3.95
C ARG A 16 10.56 2.28 3.36
N GLY A 17 9.69 2.16 2.38
CA GLY A 17 8.97 3.30 1.79
C GLY A 17 7.47 3.04 1.72
N ILE A 18 6.68 4.09 1.62
CA ILE A 18 5.25 3.99 1.32
C ILE A 18 4.96 4.94 0.16
N ALA A 19 4.21 4.47 -0.82
CA ALA A 19 3.79 5.29 -1.94
C ALA A 19 2.37 4.94 -2.38
N PHE A 20 1.72 5.89 -3.02
CA PHE A 20 0.48 5.67 -3.74
C PHE A 20 0.77 5.27 -5.18
N LEU A 21 0.09 4.22 -5.64
CA LEU A 21 -0.15 4.02 -7.07
C LEU A 21 -1.34 4.89 -7.46
N ILE A 22 -1.22 5.61 -8.58
CA ILE A 22 -2.26 6.54 -9.04
C ILE A 22 -2.58 6.21 -10.49
N SER A 23 -3.87 6.02 -10.78
CA SER A 23 -4.36 5.90 -12.15
C SER A 23 -4.57 7.30 -12.73
N GLU A 24 -3.88 7.62 -13.82
CA GLU A 24 -4.10 8.90 -14.49
C GLU A 24 -5.52 8.96 -15.06
N LYS A 25 -6.14 10.15 -14.94
CA LYS A 25 -7.52 10.41 -15.38
C LYS A 25 -8.56 9.42 -14.81
N ASN A 26 -8.24 8.73 -13.70
CA ASN A 26 -9.09 7.72 -13.08
C ASN A 26 -9.52 6.59 -14.05
N GLU A 27 -8.64 6.18 -14.97
CA GLU A 27 -8.92 5.10 -15.93
C GLU A 27 -9.13 3.74 -15.22
N ASP A 28 -8.41 3.48 -14.12
CA ASP A 28 -8.58 2.29 -13.28
C ASP A 28 -9.34 2.63 -12.00
N LYS A 29 -10.65 2.35 -11.98
CA LYS A 29 -11.53 2.58 -10.84
C LYS A 29 -11.18 1.74 -9.60
N ARG A 30 -10.29 0.75 -9.72
CA ARG A 30 -9.81 -0.04 -8.57
C ARG A 30 -8.78 0.72 -7.75
N ILE A 31 -8.13 1.73 -8.34
CA ILE A 31 -7.10 2.54 -7.68
C ILE A 31 -7.74 3.79 -7.07
N THR A 32 -7.99 3.73 -5.77
CA THR A 32 -8.74 4.77 -5.03
C THR A 32 -7.99 5.32 -3.82
N ALA A 33 -6.85 4.73 -3.43
CA ALA A 33 -6.17 5.09 -2.19
C ALA A 33 -5.75 6.56 -2.11
N LYS A 34 -5.17 7.13 -3.18
CA LYS A 34 -4.72 8.54 -3.14
C LYS A 34 -5.89 9.50 -2.96
N VAL A 35 -6.94 9.35 -3.77
CA VAL A 35 -8.13 10.21 -3.73
C VAL A 35 -8.78 10.17 -2.35
N ALA A 36 -8.91 8.96 -1.78
CA ALA A 36 -9.48 8.82 -0.45
C ALA A 36 -8.58 9.38 0.65
N PHE A 37 -7.25 9.29 0.50
CA PHE A 37 -6.29 9.86 1.45
C PHE A 37 -6.33 11.39 1.44
N ASP A 38 -6.40 12.00 0.26
CA ASP A 38 -6.49 13.46 0.09
C ASP A 38 -7.79 14.04 0.65
N GLY A 39 -8.84 13.24 0.75
CA GLY A 39 -10.13 13.62 1.33
C GLY A 39 -10.28 13.30 2.82
N LEU A 40 -9.22 12.86 3.50
CA LEU A 40 -9.28 12.61 4.95
C LEU A 40 -9.37 13.92 5.74
N ASP A 41 -10.08 13.87 6.87
CA ASP A 41 -9.96 14.91 7.89
C ASP A 41 -8.56 14.92 8.53
N ASP A 42 -8.18 16.05 9.13
CA ASP A 42 -6.85 16.25 9.75
C ASP A 42 -6.52 15.19 10.82
N THR A 43 -7.53 14.69 11.53
CA THR A 43 -7.34 13.69 12.58
C THR A 43 -7.00 12.32 11.99
N CYS A 44 -7.68 11.97 10.90
CA CYS A 44 -7.46 10.74 10.15
C CYS A 44 -6.14 10.78 9.40
N ASP A 45 -5.82 11.87 8.67
CA ASP A 45 -4.52 12.05 8.01
C ASP A 45 -3.37 11.89 9.00
N ARG A 46 -3.39 12.64 10.11
CA ARG A 46 -2.36 12.55 11.16
C ARG A 46 -2.23 11.13 11.70
N SER A 47 -3.35 10.47 11.94
CA SER A 47 -3.36 9.09 12.46
C SER A 47 -2.78 8.08 11.49
N PHE A 48 -2.99 8.25 10.18
CA PHE A 48 -2.37 7.40 9.17
C PHE A 48 -0.89 7.70 9.01
N ARG A 49 -0.47 8.96 9.00
CA ARG A 49 0.95 9.36 8.96
C ARG A 49 1.73 8.74 10.11
N THR A 50 1.22 8.81 11.34
CA THR A 50 1.87 8.15 12.49
C THR A 50 2.01 6.63 12.29
N ARG A 51 1.03 5.97 11.67
CA ARG A 51 1.09 4.52 11.38
C ARG A 51 2.08 4.21 10.28
N PHE A 52 2.14 5.05 9.24
CA PHE A 52 3.13 4.98 8.18
C PHE A 52 4.55 5.08 8.76
N ASP A 53 4.82 6.09 9.59
CA ASP A 53 6.11 6.26 10.27
C ASP A 53 6.45 5.04 11.14
N THR A 54 5.49 4.55 11.92
CA THR A 54 5.68 3.36 12.78
C THR A 54 6.05 2.13 11.95
N TRP A 55 5.38 1.90 10.82
CA TRP A 55 5.69 0.77 9.95
C TRP A 55 7.03 0.95 9.23
N GLN A 56 7.32 2.16 8.74
CA GLN A 56 8.60 2.50 8.11
C GLN A 56 9.77 2.27 9.07
N SER A 57 9.61 2.58 10.36
CA SER A 57 10.63 2.38 11.40
C SER A 57 10.90 0.91 11.76
N GLY A 58 10.35 -0.05 11.03
CA GLY A 58 10.68 -1.46 11.22
C GLY A 58 9.80 -2.20 12.23
N GLN A 59 8.79 -1.54 12.83
CA GLN A 59 7.97 -2.16 13.86
C GLN A 59 7.19 -3.37 13.31
N PRO A 60 6.96 -4.41 14.12
CA PRO A 60 6.23 -5.61 13.71
C PRO A 60 4.77 -5.30 13.37
N ASN A 61 4.07 -6.28 12.77
CA ASN A 61 2.63 -6.19 12.51
C ASN A 61 1.88 -5.83 13.80
N LYS A 62 0.97 -4.88 13.68
CA LYS A 62 0.07 -4.46 14.77
C LYS A 62 -1.34 -4.61 14.22
N PRO A 63 -2.00 -5.79 14.33
CA PRO A 63 -3.23 -6.11 13.59
C PRO A 63 -4.35 -5.06 13.65
N ALA A 64 -4.44 -4.30 14.75
CA ALA A 64 -5.38 -3.19 14.92
C ALA A 64 -5.04 -1.91 14.11
N ARG A 65 -3.80 -1.77 13.62
CA ARG A 65 -3.26 -0.59 12.93
C ARG A 65 -2.78 -0.90 11.53
N TYR A 66 -2.05 -1.99 11.37
CA TYR A 66 -1.55 -2.47 10.08
C TYR A 66 -1.07 -3.92 10.17
N HIS A 67 -1.22 -4.65 9.07
CA HIS A 67 -0.71 -6.02 8.93
C HIS A 67 -0.72 -6.42 7.45
N GLY A 68 0.02 -7.47 7.13
CA GLY A 68 -0.18 -8.27 5.93
C GLY A 68 -0.82 -9.60 6.28
N TRP A 69 -1.03 -10.44 5.28
CA TRP A 69 -1.56 -11.79 5.42
C TRP A 69 -0.41 -12.80 5.34
N ASP A 70 -0.48 -13.86 6.13
CA ASP A 70 0.53 -14.90 6.12
C ASP A 70 0.23 -16.01 5.09
N LYS A 71 1.14 -17.00 5.01
CA LYS A 71 1.00 -18.13 4.07
C LYS A 71 -0.11 -19.11 4.45
N SER A 72 -0.48 -19.19 5.72
CA SER A 72 -1.56 -20.05 6.20
C SER A 72 -2.95 -19.49 5.87
N GLU A 73 -3.05 -18.17 5.71
CA GLU A 73 -4.26 -17.50 5.27
C GLU A 73 -4.43 -17.58 3.74
N TYR A 74 -5.64 -17.86 3.27
CA TYR A 74 -5.99 -17.89 1.83
C TYR A 74 -5.03 -18.71 0.96
N ASN A 75 -4.47 -19.80 1.49
CA ASN A 75 -3.44 -20.62 0.85
C ASN A 75 -2.23 -19.79 0.34
N GLY A 76 -1.90 -18.72 1.05
CA GLY A 76 -0.79 -17.81 0.74
C GLY A 76 -1.01 -16.89 -0.46
N ARG A 77 -2.21 -16.86 -1.05
CA ARG A 77 -2.51 -16.04 -2.24
C ARG A 77 -2.24 -14.55 -2.03
N TYR A 78 -2.46 -14.06 -0.82
CA TYR A 78 -2.35 -12.63 -0.49
C TYR A 78 -1.15 -12.30 0.40
N THR A 79 -0.11 -13.15 0.41
CA THR A 79 1.08 -12.98 1.28
C THR A 79 1.79 -11.63 1.08
N ASN A 80 1.66 -11.02 -0.10
CA ASN A 80 2.24 -9.72 -0.40
C ASN A 80 1.24 -8.56 -0.22
N CYS A 81 -0.02 -8.83 0.09
CA CYS A 81 -0.98 -7.77 0.38
C CYS A 81 -0.72 -7.20 1.78
N PHE A 82 -1.05 -5.93 1.95
CA PHE A 82 -0.86 -5.19 3.19
C PHE A 82 -1.97 -4.17 3.40
N VAL A 83 -2.30 -3.85 4.64
CA VAL A 83 -3.32 -2.84 4.95
C VAL A 83 -2.93 -1.96 6.12
N PHE A 84 -3.27 -0.68 6.03
CA PHE A 84 -3.31 0.27 7.14
C PHE A 84 -4.76 0.56 7.55
N LYS A 85 -5.00 0.68 8.86
CA LYS A 85 -6.32 0.79 9.47
C LYS A 85 -6.40 1.96 10.45
N TYR A 86 -7.44 2.78 10.33
CA TYR A 86 -7.84 3.75 11.35
C TYR A 86 -9.33 4.05 11.24
N LYS A 87 -10.07 3.97 12.36
CA LYS A 87 -11.54 4.04 12.38
C LYS A 87 -12.12 3.09 11.32
N SER A 88 -12.99 3.58 10.44
CA SER A 88 -13.55 2.84 9.31
C SER A 88 -12.62 2.75 8.10
N HIS A 89 -11.58 3.57 7.99
CA HIS A 89 -10.73 3.63 6.81
C HIS A 89 -9.76 2.45 6.75
N ARG A 90 -9.69 1.84 5.58
CA ARG A 90 -8.74 0.78 5.24
C ARG A 90 -8.01 1.18 3.96
N PHE A 91 -6.69 1.32 4.04
CA PHE A 91 -5.84 1.53 2.86
C PHE A 91 -5.09 0.24 2.57
N TYR A 92 -5.52 -0.43 1.51
CA TYR A 92 -4.92 -1.67 1.02
C TYR A 92 -3.84 -1.37 -0.02
N GLY A 93 -2.81 -2.18 0.02
CA GLY A 93 -1.66 -2.11 -0.87
C GLY A 93 -0.93 -3.43 -0.93
N PHE A 94 0.20 -3.43 -1.61
CA PHE A 94 1.08 -4.60 -1.66
C PHE A 94 2.53 -4.22 -1.36
N LEU A 95 3.27 -5.20 -0.86
CA LEU A 95 4.69 -5.10 -0.59
C LEU A 95 5.50 -5.55 -1.81
N CYS A 96 6.53 -4.80 -2.16
CA CYS A 96 7.53 -5.24 -3.12
C CYS A 96 8.91 -4.66 -2.80
N ASN A 97 9.95 -5.22 -3.43
CA ASN A 97 11.35 -4.83 -3.22
C ASN A 97 11.93 -4.34 -4.56
N PRO A 98 11.68 -3.07 -4.92
CA PRO A 98 11.90 -2.62 -6.30
C PRO A 98 13.37 -2.29 -6.62
N LYS A 99 14.21 -2.10 -5.59
CA LYS A 99 15.63 -1.74 -5.76
C LYS A 99 16.49 -3.00 -5.87
N GLU A 100 17.00 -3.31 -7.06
CA GLU A 100 17.86 -4.49 -7.29
C GLU A 100 19.15 -4.44 -6.47
N LYS A 101 19.77 -3.24 -6.37
CA LYS A 101 21.00 -3.03 -5.57
C LYS A 101 20.74 -3.08 -4.05
N TYR A 102 19.51 -2.85 -3.62
CA TYR A 102 19.11 -2.81 -2.21
C TYR A 102 17.93 -3.77 -1.98
N PRO A 103 18.15 -5.09 -2.04
CA PRO A 103 17.06 -6.08 -2.00
C PRO A 103 16.28 -6.05 -0.68
N ARG A 104 16.85 -5.46 0.38
CA ARG A 104 16.19 -5.26 1.68
C ARG A 104 15.27 -4.03 1.72
N TYR A 105 15.33 -3.16 0.72
CA TYR A 105 14.44 -2.01 0.61
C TYR A 105 13.05 -2.49 0.18
N GLN A 106 12.07 -2.32 1.04
CA GLN A 106 10.69 -2.75 0.83
C GLN A 106 9.78 -1.52 0.70
N ILE A 107 8.92 -1.49 -0.31
CA ILE A 107 7.90 -0.46 -0.44
C ILE A 107 6.51 -1.07 -0.22
N CYS A 108 5.65 -0.34 0.48
CA CYS A 108 4.22 -0.56 0.47
C CYS A 108 3.56 0.35 -0.57
N MET A 109 3.06 -0.24 -1.64
CA MET A 109 2.31 0.45 -2.69
C MET A 109 0.82 0.45 -2.33
N LEU A 110 0.31 1.56 -1.82
CA LEU A 110 -1.11 1.75 -1.53
C LEU A 110 -1.89 1.97 -2.83
N VAL A 111 -2.93 1.17 -3.03
CA VAL A 111 -3.71 1.17 -4.27
C VAL A 111 -5.18 1.42 -4.02
N ARG A 112 -5.75 0.86 -2.95
CA ARG A 112 -7.20 0.82 -2.75
C ARG A 112 -7.60 1.32 -1.38
N HIS A 113 -8.69 2.06 -1.32
CA HIS A 113 -9.36 2.46 -0.08
C HIS A 113 -10.73 1.78 0.03
N ALA A 114 -11.10 1.40 1.25
CA ALA A 114 -12.45 1.00 1.60
C ALA A 114 -12.84 1.57 2.98
N ASN A 115 -14.14 1.76 3.18
CA ASN A 115 -14.73 2.05 4.49
C ASN A 115 -15.39 0.78 5.02
N LYS A 116 -14.96 0.31 6.19
CA LYS A 116 -15.41 -0.96 6.78
C LYS A 116 -15.52 -0.89 8.30
N LYS A 117 -16.34 -1.77 8.89
CA LYS A 117 -16.32 -2.01 10.33
C LYS A 117 -15.09 -2.85 10.71
N GLU A 118 -14.69 -2.84 11.98
CA GLU A 118 -13.36 -3.33 12.41
C GLU A 118 -13.02 -4.77 12.00
N TRP A 119 -14.02 -5.64 11.94
CA TRP A 119 -13.90 -7.08 11.66
C TRP A 119 -13.98 -7.50 10.18
N GLU A 120 -14.31 -6.59 9.26
CA GLU A 120 -14.57 -6.97 7.87
C GLU A 120 -13.28 -6.85 7.05
N THR A 121 -12.65 -7.98 6.76
CA THR A 121 -11.74 -8.07 5.61
C THR A 121 -12.51 -8.77 4.50
N ASP A 122 -12.69 -8.06 3.39
CA ASP A 122 -13.36 -8.60 2.21
C ASP A 122 -12.25 -9.07 1.28
N GLU A 123 -12.26 -10.37 0.97
CA GLU A 123 -11.30 -10.98 0.04
C GLU A 123 -11.33 -10.28 -1.33
N THR A 124 -12.44 -9.66 -1.71
CA THR A 124 -12.58 -8.87 -2.94
C THR A 124 -11.55 -7.74 -3.03
N ASP A 125 -11.24 -7.06 -1.92
CA ASP A 125 -10.24 -6.01 -1.92
C ASP A 125 -8.82 -6.58 -2.08
N LEU A 126 -8.55 -7.74 -1.46
CA LEU A 126 -7.27 -8.44 -1.56
C LEU A 126 -7.04 -8.97 -2.98
N LYS A 127 -8.08 -9.52 -3.61
CA LYS A 127 -8.04 -9.98 -5.00
C LYS A 127 -7.66 -8.84 -5.95
N GLN A 128 -8.29 -7.67 -5.81
CA GLN A 128 -7.97 -6.52 -6.65
C GLN A 128 -6.56 -5.99 -6.42
N VAL A 129 -6.11 -5.96 -5.17
CA VAL A 129 -4.73 -5.58 -4.83
C VAL A 129 -3.73 -6.56 -5.46
N GLU A 130 -4.00 -7.86 -5.41
CA GLU A 130 -3.15 -8.90 -5.97
C GLU A 130 -3.12 -8.88 -7.51
N GLU A 131 -4.24 -8.59 -8.16
CA GLU A 131 -4.32 -8.34 -9.60
C GLU A 131 -3.46 -7.13 -10.01
N LEU A 132 -3.50 -6.04 -9.24
CA LEU A 132 -2.68 -4.85 -9.47
C LEU A 132 -1.19 -5.14 -9.19
N ARG A 133 -0.89 -5.93 -8.16
CA ARG A 133 0.47 -6.37 -7.83
C ARG A 133 1.07 -7.18 -8.98
N THR A 134 0.33 -8.10 -9.57
CA THR A 134 0.83 -9.00 -10.62
C THR A 134 0.79 -8.39 -12.03
N ASN A 135 0.17 -7.21 -12.19
CA ASN A 135 0.12 -6.51 -13.47
C ASN A 135 1.52 -6.09 -13.96
N LEU A 136 1.91 -6.56 -15.16
CA LEU A 136 3.23 -6.33 -15.74
C LEU A 136 3.55 -4.86 -16.00
N THR A 137 2.55 -4.05 -16.39
CA THR A 137 2.72 -2.62 -16.62
C THR A 137 3.05 -1.89 -15.32
N ILE A 138 2.32 -2.22 -14.24
CA ILE A 138 2.57 -1.65 -12.90
C ILE A 138 3.96 -2.08 -12.40
N GLN A 139 4.31 -3.36 -12.55
CA GLN A 139 5.62 -3.88 -12.13
C GLN A 139 6.79 -3.20 -12.86
N ARG A 140 6.70 -3.00 -14.17
CA ARG A 140 7.73 -2.27 -14.95
C ARG A 140 7.86 -0.83 -14.49
N MET A 141 6.73 -0.14 -14.33
CA MET A 141 6.70 1.25 -13.89
C MET A 141 7.28 1.43 -12.47
N ILE A 142 6.97 0.52 -11.54
CA ILE A 142 7.60 0.51 -10.20
C ILE A 142 9.11 0.35 -10.31
N LYS A 143 9.59 -0.62 -11.10
CA LYS A 143 11.03 -0.85 -11.26
C LYS A 143 11.74 0.38 -11.86
N GLU A 144 11.17 0.98 -12.90
CA GLU A 144 11.71 2.17 -13.54
C GLU A 144 11.78 3.35 -12.57
N PHE A 145 10.72 3.60 -11.79
CA PHE A 145 10.68 4.67 -10.80
C PHE A 145 11.75 4.54 -9.70
N PHE A 146 12.12 3.31 -9.32
CA PHE A 146 13.12 3.04 -8.28
C PHE A 146 14.52 2.68 -8.82
N LYS A 147 14.73 2.72 -10.14
CA LYS A 147 16.03 2.37 -10.74
C LYS A 147 17.13 3.39 -10.41
N GLU A 148 16.76 4.66 -10.25
CA GLU A 148 17.69 5.79 -10.11
C GLU A 148 17.66 6.47 -8.72
N LYS A 149 16.79 5.99 -7.82
CA LYS A 149 16.68 6.47 -6.43
C LYS A 149 17.25 5.45 -5.45
#